data_AF-A0A7C2NFA6-F1
#
_entry.id   AF-A0A7C2NFA6-F1
#
_cell.length_a   1.000
_cell.length_b   1.000
_cell.length_c   1.000
_cell.angle_alpha   90.00
_cell.angle_beta   90.00
_cell.angle_gamma   90.00
#
_symmetry.space_group_name_H-M   'P 1'
#
loop_
_entity.id
_entity.type
_entity.pdbx_description
1 polymer ?
#
loop_
_entity_poly.entity_id
_entity_poly.type
_entity_poly.pdbx_seq_one_letter_code
_entity_poly.pdbx_strand_id
1 'polypeptide(L)'
;MQFKMAGSPRWLQAFYRAYFAFWIPALAWAATWWPLSLMYWMARWLVIAPFVLVRPKYMRAVSGNLSRILGLPPEHPQVRRAAWHMMWEHAYHWIDFFRYAQLPPEKVEEHIACLEGWDFFQQARQSGRGTLLLTAHMGNPEVGAIALGKHVEPVHVLYWRDRFEKAEEFRTRMRLLGNVRGIPVDASPLSVVPALRVLRSGGILACHGDRDFNDQGWPVVFFG
;
A
#
# COMPACT_ATOMS: atom_id res chain seq x y z
N MET A 1 11.04 -13.86 -3.70
CA MET A 1 9.87 -14.71 -4.09
C MET A 1 9.15 -14.23 -5.37
N GLN A 2 9.53 -13.08 -5.93
CA GLN A 2 8.92 -12.44 -7.11
C GLN A 2 9.27 -13.09 -8.46
N PHE A 3 10.30 -13.95 -8.53
CA PHE A 3 10.79 -14.57 -9.78
C PHE A 3 10.05 -15.85 -10.24
N LYS A 4 9.11 -16.42 -9.47
CA LYS A 4 8.60 -17.80 -9.75
C LYS A 4 7.42 -17.93 -10.74
N MET A 5 6.96 -16.86 -11.38
CA MET A 5 5.81 -16.94 -12.32
C MET A 5 6.06 -16.37 -13.72
N ALA A 6 7.26 -15.82 -13.98
CA ALA A 6 7.75 -15.62 -15.34
C ALA A 6 7.99 -17.00 -15.97
N GLY A 7 6.94 -17.59 -16.54
CA GLY A 7 6.91 -19.00 -16.96
C GLY A 7 5.55 -19.71 -16.77
N SER A 8 4.51 -19.00 -16.30
CA SER A 8 3.16 -19.57 -16.13
C SER A 8 2.51 -19.91 -17.48
N PRO A 9 1.83 -21.06 -17.65
CA PRO A 9 1.12 -21.41 -18.89
C PRO A 9 0.10 -20.35 -19.34
N ARG A 10 -0.12 -20.19 -20.65
CA ARG A 10 -1.04 -19.19 -21.23
C ARG A 10 -2.45 -19.26 -20.66
N TRP A 11 -2.98 -20.46 -20.42
CA TRP A 11 -4.31 -20.65 -19.84
C TRP A 11 -4.39 -20.15 -18.39
N LEU A 12 -3.32 -20.33 -17.60
CA LEU A 12 -3.26 -19.85 -16.23
C LEU A 12 -3.16 -18.33 -16.17
N GLN A 13 -2.41 -17.72 -17.11
CA GLN A 13 -2.40 -16.27 -17.28
C GLN A 13 -3.77 -15.73 -17.66
N ALA A 14 -4.48 -16.39 -18.59
CA ALA A 14 -5.84 -16.02 -18.98
C ALA A 14 -6.82 -16.13 -17.81
N PHE A 15 -6.72 -17.21 -17.03
CA PHE A 15 -7.50 -17.39 -15.79
C PHE A 15 -7.26 -16.24 -14.81
N TYR A 16 -6.00 -15.92 -14.47
CA TYR A 16 -5.70 -14.80 -13.56
C TYR A 16 -6.20 -13.47 -14.10
N ARG A 17 -6.08 -13.24 -15.42
CA ARG A 17 -6.56 -12.02 -16.06
C ARG A 17 -8.08 -11.88 -15.90
N ALA A 18 -8.84 -12.94 -16.16
CA ALA A 18 -10.29 -12.98 -15.96
C ALA A 18 -10.68 -12.86 -14.47
N TYR A 19 -9.99 -13.58 -13.59
CA TYR A 19 -10.19 -13.53 -12.15
C TYR A 19 -10.04 -12.10 -11.62
N PHE A 20 -8.92 -11.43 -11.90
CA PHE A 20 -8.70 -10.06 -11.44
C PHE A 20 -9.64 -9.05 -12.11
N ALA A 21 -9.94 -9.23 -13.41
CA ALA A 21 -10.88 -8.37 -14.12
C ALA A 21 -12.29 -8.43 -13.55
N PHE A 22 -12.71 -9.55 -12.95
CA PHE A 22 -14.01 -9.67 -12.30
C PHE A 22 -13.97 -9.24 -10.83
N TRP A 23 -13.05 -9.80 -10.04
CA TRP A 23 -13.08 -9.66 -8.58
C TRP A 23 -12.61 -8.29 -8.08
N ILE A 24 -11.66 -7.64 -8.76
CA ILE A 24 -11.19 -6.32 -8.31
C ILE A 24 -12.29 -5.26 -8.47
N PRO A 25 -12.97 -5.12 -9.64
CA PRO A 25 -14.09 -4.20 -9.75
C PRO A 25 -15.25 -4.53 -8.81
N ALA A 26 -15.56 -5.82 -8.64
CA ALA A 26 -16.61 -6.25 -7.71
C ALA A 26 -16.28 -5.86 -6.26
N LEU A 27 -15.03 -6.03 -5.84
CA LEU A 27 -14.57 -5.63 -4.51
C LEU A 27 -14.62 -4.10 -4.34
N ALA A 28 -14.22 -3.34 -5.35
CA ALA A 28 -14.26 -1.89 -5.29
C ALA A 28 -15.70 -1.34 -5.28
N TRP A 29 -16.61 -1.97 -6.01
CA TRP A 29 -18.03 -1.68 -5.90
C TRP A 29 -18.54 -2.04 -4.50
N ALA A 30 -18.27 -3.24 -4.00
CA ALA A 30 -18.68 -3.61 -2.65
C ALA A 30 -18.10 -2.66 -1.58
N ALA A 31 -16.88 -2.17 -1.77
CA ALA A 31 -16.20 -1.24 -0.89
C ALA A 31 -16.96 0.07 -0.68
N THR A 32 -17.78 0.52 -1.64
CA THR A 32 -18.60 1.73 -1.49
C THR A 32 -19.99 1.43 -0.97
N TRP A 33 -20.59 0.30 -1.37
CA TRP A 33 -22.00 0.00 -1.09
C TRP A 33 -22.24 -0.82 0.18
N TRP A 34 -21.28 -1.65 0.61
CA TRP A 34 -21.46 -2.53 1.76
C TRP A 34 -20.95 -1.90 3.06
N PRO A 35 -21.50 -2.28 4.23
CA PRO A 35 -20.96 -1.87 5.52
C PRO A 35 -19.51 -2.33 5.71
N LEU A 36 -18.64 -1.44 6.19
CA LEU A 36 -17.22 -1.77 6.44
C LEU A 36 -17.06 -2.97 7.38
N SER A 37 -17.89 -3.05 8.43
CA SER A 37 -17.87 -4.14 9.40
C SER A 37 -18.07 -5.52 8.75
N LEU A 38 -18.98 -5.62 7.78
CA LEU A 38 -19.22 -6.85 7.02
C LEU A 38 -17.99 -7.18 6.15
N MET A 39 -17.45 -6.20 5.42
CA MET A 39 -16.30 -6.42 4.56
C MET A 39 -15.05 -6.84 5.34
N TYR A 40 -14.80 -6.20 6.49
CA TYR A 40 -13.72 -6.57 7.39
C TYR A 40 -13.91 -7.97 7.97
N TRP A 41 -15.13 -8.32 8.36
CA TRP A 41 -15.44 -9.68 8.80
C TRP A 41 -15.15 -10.72 7.70
N MET A 42 -15.58 -10.45 6.46
CA MET A 42 -15.32 -11.33 5.32
C MET A 42 -13.81 -11.43 5.02
N ALA A 43 -13.08 -10.32 5.05
CA ALA A 43 -11.64 -10.31 4.85
C ALA A 43 -10.92 -11.16 5.90
N ARG A 44 -11.32 -11.08 7.19
CA ARG A 44 -10.76 -11.91 8.25
C ARG A 44 -10.99 -13.40 7.99
N TRP A 45 -12.25 -13.79 7.80
CA TRP A 45 -12.67 -15.19 7.92
C TRP A 45 -12.74 -15.94 6.59
N LEU A 46 -13.04 -15.25 5.48
CA LEU A 46 -13.19 -15.86 4.17
C LEU A 46 -11.91 -15.72 3.31
N VAL A 47 -11.04 -14.77 3.66
CA VAL A 47 -9.80 -14.52 2.90
C VAL A 47 -8.56 -14.85 3.74
N ILE A 48 -8.32 -14.13 4.83
CA ILE A 48 -7.07 -14.24 5.59
C ILE A 48 -6.94 -15.57 6.33
N ALA A 49 -7.97 -16.02 7.05
CA ALA A 49 -7.90 -17.29 7.78
C ALA A 49 -7.62 -18.49 6.84
N PRO A 50 -8.37 -18.70 5.73
CA PRO A 50 -8.05 -19.74 4.75
C PRO A 50 -6.68 -19.57 4.11
N PHE A 51 -6.29 -18.33 3.79
CA PHE A 51 -4.96 -18.06 3.22
C PHE A 51 -3.83 -18.48 4.14
N VAL A 52 -3.94 -18.18 5.44
CA VAL A 52 -2.94 -18.58 6.45
C VAL A 52 -2.87 -20.09 6.59
N LEU A 53 -4.01 -20.78 6.57
CA LEU A 53 -4.07 -22.25 6.62
C LEU A 53 -3.38 -22.88 5.41
N VAL A 54 -3.64 -22.37 4.21
CA VAL A 54 -3.05 -22.89 2.96
C VAL A 54 -1.59 -22.48 2.80
N ARG A 55 -1.19 -21.31 3.31
CA ARG A 55 0.15 -20.73 3.13
C ARG A 55 0.77 -20.27 4.46
N PRO A 56 1.01 -21.19 5.41
CA PRO A 56 1.45 -20.85 6.77
C PRO A 56 2.82 -20.15 6.83
N LYS A 57 3.62 -20.26 5.77
CA LYS A 57 4.91 -19.57 5.66
C LYS A 57 4.82 -18.05 5.76
N TYR A 58 3.72 -17.43 5.31
CA TYR A 58 3.57 -15.98 5.40
C TYR A 58 3.33 -15.55 6.84
N MET A 59 2.50 -16.30 7.57
CA MET A 59 2.32 -16.08 9.01
C MET A 59 3.65 -16.25 9.76
N ARG A 60 4.44 -17.29 9.45
CA ARG A 60 5.78 -17.46 10.04
C ARG A 60 6.71 -16.27 9.76
N ALA A 61 6.70 -15.75 8.54
CA ALA A 61 7.51 -14.58 8.19
C ALA A 61 7.07 -13.32 8.95
N VAL A 62 5.75 -13.09 9.07
CA VAL A 62 5.20 -11.96 9.84
C VAL A 62 5.56 -12.09 11.33
N SER A 63 5.38 -13.28 11.91
CA SER A 63 5.78 -13.56 13.30
C SER A 63 7.29 -13.33 13.51
N GLY A 64 8.15 -13.75 12.58
CA GLY A 64 9.60 -13.55 12.68
C GLY A 64 10.08 -12.10 12.51
N ASN A 65 9.28 -11.26 11.84
CA ASN A 65 9.55 -9.82 11.79
C ASN A 65 9.10 -9.14 13.09
N LEU A 66 7.89 -9.47 13.56
CA LEU A 66 7.34 -8.91 14.79
C LEU A 66 8.08 -9.38 16.03
N SER A 67 8.67 -10.58 16.03
CA SER A 67 9.50 -11.08 17.12
C SER A 67 10.73 -10.20 17.34
N ARG A 68 11.35 -9.69 16.26
CA ARG A 68 12.48 -8.75 16.34
C ARG A 68 12.05 -7.41 16.92
N ILE A 69 10.95 -6.85 16.40
CA ILE A 69 10.42 -5.56 16.86
C ILE A 69 10.03 -5.61 18.34
N LEU A 70 9.41 -6.71 18.78
CA LEU A 70 8.91 -6.87 20.14
C LEU A 70 9.96 -7.43 21.12
N GLY A 71 11.12 -7.91 20.63
CA GLY A 71 12.12 -8.56 21.47
C GLY A 71 11.64 -9.86 22.14
N LEU A 72 10.70 -10.58 21.52
CA LEU A 72 10.05 -11.77 22.07
C LEU A 72 10.13 -12.94 21.08
N PRO A 73 10.13 -14.20 21.54
CA PRO A 73 10.12 -15.37 20.65
C PRO A 73 8.92 -15.34 19.67
N PRO A 74 9.06 -15.83 18.41
CA PRO A 74 7.98 -15.87 17.43
C PRO A 74 6.69 -16.57 17.90
N GLU A 75 6.82 -17.53 18.80
CA GLU A 75 5.73 -18.33 19.37
C GLU A 75 5.00 -17.60 20.51
N HIS A 76 5.58 -16.52 21.03
CA HIS A 76 5.04 -15.79 22.17
C HIS A 76 3.61 -15.29 21.86
N PRO A 77 2.64 -15.41 22.80
CA PRO A 77 1.24 -15.05 22.55
C PRO A 77 1.04 -13.63 22.03
N GLN A 78 1.84 -12.67 22.50
CA GLN A 78 1.80 -11.28 22.03
C GLN A 78 2.24 -11.15 20.56
N VAL A 79 3.31 -11.84 20.15
CA VAL A 79 3.78 -11.85 18.76
C VAL A 79 2.74 -12.49 17.85
N ARG A 80 2.16 -13.62 18.28
CA ARG A 80 1.09 -14.30 17.53
C ARG A 80 -0.14 -13.41 17.35
N ARG A 81 -0.56 -12.70 18.40
CA ARG A 81 -1.69 -11.76 18.33
C ARG A 81 -1.40 -10.60 17.37
N ALA A 82 -0.22 -10.00 17.49
CA ALA A 82 0.21 -8.92 16.61
C ALA A 82 0.30 -9.38 15.14
N ALA A 83 0.78 -10.60 14.89
CA ALA A 83 0.88 -11.17 13.55
C ALA A 83 -0.50 -11.38 12.90
N TRP A 84 -1.48 -11.87 13.65
CA TRP A 84 -2.86 -11.98 13.16
C TRP A 84 -3.48 -10.62 12.87
N HIS A 85 -3.29 -9.65 13.76
CA HIS A 85 -3.77 -8.28 13.55
C HIS A 85 -3.17 -7.70 12.26
N MET A 86 -1.84 -7.79 12.09
CA MET A 86 -1.15 -7.33 10.88
C MET A 86 -1.73 -7.98 9.61
N MET A 87 -1.99 -9.29 9.62
CA MET A 87 -2.57 -9.99 8.48
C MET A 87 -3.99 -9.49 8.15
N TRP A 88 -4.80 -9.16 9.16
CA TRP A 88 -6.13 -8.58 8.96
C TRP A 88 -6.04 -7.15 8.42
N GLU A 89 -5.23 -6.29 9.03
CA GLU A 89 -5.00 -4.92 8.59
C GLU A 89 -4.46 -4.86 7.15
N HIS A 90 -3.64 -5.84 6.75
CA HIS A 90 -3.18 -5.94 5.36
C HIS A 90 -4.32 -6.17 4.36
N ALA A 91 -5.37 -6.90 4.74
CA ALA A 91 -6.55 -7.04 3.90
C ALA A 91 -7.42 -5.76 3.91
N TYR A 92 -7.51 -5.09 5.06
CA TYR A 92 -8.29 -3.87 5.23
C TYR A 92 -7.71 -2.73 4.42
N HIS A 93 -6.39 -2.66 4.33
CA HIS A 93 -5.68 -1.73 3.49
C HIS A 93 -6.30 -1.63 2.08
N TRP A 94 -6.61 -2.76 1.46
CA TRP A 94 -7.21 -2.80 0.12
C TRP A 94 -8.68 -2.36 0.09
N ILE A 95 -9.46 -2.78 1.08
CA ILE A 95 -10.87 -2.38 1.22
C ILE A 95 -10.94 -0.85 1.36
N ASP A 96 -10.12 -0.30 2.24
CA ASP A 96 -10.07 1.12 2.54
C ASP A 96 -9.54 1.91 1.35
N PHE A 97 -8.47 1.44 0.70
CA PHE A 97 -7.95 2.06 -0.51
C PHE A 97 -9.05 2.20 -1.58
N PHE A 98 -9.78 1.11 -1.86
CA PHE A 98 -10.86 1.16 -2.84
C PHE A 98 -12.02 2.05 -2.39
N ARG A 99 -12.39 2.03 -1.11
CA ARG A 99 -13.47 2.88 -0.59
C ARG A 99 -13.12 4.35 -0.66
N TYR A 100 -12.02 4.76 -0.02
CA TYR A 100 -11.65 6.16 0.14
C TYR A 100 -11.20 6.80 -1.18
N ALA A 101 -10.66 6.04 -2.14
CA ALA A 101 -10.39 6.56 -3.48
C ALA A 101 -11.67 7.11 -4.16
N GLN A 102 -12.80 6.42 -3.94
CA GLN A 102 -14.08 6.71 -4.58
C GLN A 102 -14.94 7.72 -3.82
N LEU A 103 -14.69 7.95 -2.52
CA LEU A 103 -15.43 8.93 -1.72
C LEU A 103 -15.08 10.37 -2.16
N PRO A 104 -16.05 11.31 -2.09
CA PRO A 104 -15.75 12.72 -2.30
C PRO A 104 -14.87 13.27 -1.15
N PRO A 105 -14.10 14.36 -1.38
CA PRO A 105 -13.16 14.89 -0.38
C PRO A 105 -13.78 15.12 0.99
N GLU A 106 -14.98 15.68 1.06
CA GLU A 106 -15.67 16.01 2.32
C GLU A 106 -15.95 14.76 3.15
N LYS A 107 -16.28 13.64 2.49
CA LYS A 107 -16.46 12.34 3.16
C LYS A 107 -15.16 11.71 3.59
N VAL A 108 -14.05 11.96 2.90
CA VAL A 108 -12.73 11.50 3.35
C VAL A 108 -12.33 12.24 4.63
N GLU A 109 -12.54 13.56 4.66
CA GLU A 109 -12.24 14.42 5.82
C GLU A 109 -13.02 14.02 7.09
N GLU A 110 -14.31 13.69 6.96
CA GLU A 110 -15.14 13.19 8.07
C GLU A 110 -14.55 11.94 8.76
N HIS A 111 -13.68 11.19 8.07
CA HIS A 111 -13.03 9.99 8.59
C HIS A 111 -11.61 10.23 9.11
N ILE A 112 -11.09 11.46 9.07
CA ILE A 112 -9.79 11.82 9.64
C ILE A 112 -10.01 12.15 11.13
N ALA A 113 -9.73 11.19 11.99
CA ALA A 113 -9.89 11.36 13.44
C ALA A 113 -8.88 12.36 14.03
N CYS A 114 -7.66 12.41 13.48
CA CYS A 114 -6.60 13.30 13.93
C CYS A 114 -5.61 13.55 12.79
N LEU A 115 -5.07 14.77 12.73
CA LEU A 115 -4.00 15.17 11.82
C LEU A 115 -2.89 15.83 12.64
N GLU A 116 -1.74 15.15 12.73
CA GLU A 116 -0.57 15.63 13.46
C GLU A 116 0.52 16.11 12.49
N GLY A 117 1.25 17.16 12.88
CA GLY A 117 2.38 17.66 12.09
C GLY A 117 2.02 18.46 10.84
N TRP A 118 0.79 18.97 10.75
CA TRP A 118 0.34 19.77 9.59
C TRP A 118 1.18 21.03 9.37
N ASP A 119 1.60 21.71 10.43
CA ASP A 119 2.43 22.91 10.32
C ASP A 119 3.78 22.61 9.67
N PHE A 120 4.39 21.45 9.95
CA PHE A 120 5.64 21.02 9.31
C PHE A 120 5.43 20.76 7.83
N PHE A 121 4.30 20.14 7.46
CA PHE A 121 3.93 19.96 6.06
C PHE A 121 3.78 21.31 5.36
N GLN A 122 3.04 22.25 5.95
CA GLN A 122 2.86 23.59 5.37
C GLN A 122 4.18 24.35 5.21
N GLN A 123 5.07 24.32 6.20
CA GLN A 123 6.40 24.92 6.11
C GLN A 123 7.22 24.32 4.96
N ALA A 124 7.19 22.99 4.81
CA ALA A 124 7.86 22.31 3.70
C ALA A 124 7.27 22.70 2.34
N ARG A 125 5.95 22.92 2.25
CA ARG A 125 5.31 23.43 1.02
C ARG A 125 5.73 24.87 0.72
N GLN A 126 5.69 25.74 1.72
CA GLN A 126 6.03 27.17 1.58
C GLN A 126 7.48 27.42 1.15
N SER A 127 8.38 26.47 1.41
CA SER A 127 9.78 26.59 0.99
C SER A 127 9.98 26.57 -0.53
N GLY A 128 8.98 26.11 -1.31
CA GLY A 128 9.04 26.01 -2.77
C GLY A 128 10.01 24.96 -3.34
N ARG A 129 10.65 24.13 -2.49
CA ARG A 129 11.74 23.21 -2.87
C ARG A 129 11.29 21.78 -3.21
N GLY A 130 9.98 21.56 -3.29
CA GLY A 130 9.38 20.24 -3.38
C GLY A 130 9.32 19.56 -2.02
N THR A 131 8.38 18.62 -1.86
CA THR A 131 8.13 17.97 -0.57
C THR A 131 8.19 16.47 -0.72
N LEU A 132 9.09 15.85 0.04
CA LEU A 132 9.23 14.40 0.13
C LEU A 132 8.52 13.89 1.39
N LEU A 133 7.47 13.10 1.18
CA LEU A 133 6.78 12.35 2.23
C LEU A 133 7.39 10.95 2.31
N LEU A 134 8.28 10.76 3.28
CA LEU A 134 8.92 9.48 3.52
C LEU A 134 8.15 8.69 4.59
N THR A 135 7.81 7.44 4.28
CA THR A 135 7.14 6.54 5.22
C THR A 135 7.74 5.12 5.17
N ALA A 136 7.31 4.26 6.07
CA ALA A 136 7.50 2.81 5.99
C ALA A 136 6.23 2.14 5.45
N HIS A 137 6.27 0.84 5.15
CA HIS A 137 5.06 0.07 4.84
C HIS A 137 4.23 -0.17 6.11
N MET A 138 3.70 0.91 6.69
CA MET A 138 2.97 0.96 7.96
C MET A 138 1.64 1.71 7.79
N GLY A 139 0.58 1.19 8.39
CA GLY A 139 -0.77 1.75 8.25
C GLY A 139 -1.29 1.66 6.82
N ASN A 140 -1.99 2.70 6.36
CA ASN A 140 -2.52 2.79 5.00
C ASN A 140 -1.98 4.04 4.26
N PRO A 141 -0.75 3.95 3.70
CA PRO A 141 -0.14 5.06 2.96
C PRO A 141 -0.92 5.45 1.70
N GLU A 142 -1.65 4.52 1.06
CA GLU A 142 -2.48 4.85 -0.10
C GLU A 142 -3.65 5.76 0.29
N VAL A 143 -4.33 5.46 1.40
CA VAL A 143 -5.42 6.32 1.90
C VAL A 143 -4.89 7.68 2.35
N GLY A 144 -3.71 7.72 3.00
CA GLY A 144 -3.05 8.98 3.33
C GLY A 144 -2.73 9.83 2.08
N ALA A 145 -2.21 9.22 1.02
CA ALA A 145 -1.95 9.90 -0.25
C ALA A 145 -3.24 10.37 -0.92
N ILE A 146 -4.33 9.59 -0.85
CA ILE A 146 -5.65 9.96 -1.37
C ILE A 146 -6.22 11.16 -0.61
N ALA A 147 -6.16 11.15 0.72
CA ALA A 147 -6.62 12.28 1.54
C ALA A 147 -5.85 13.55 1.16
N LEU A 148 -4.52 13.49 1.14
CA LEU A 148 -3.70 14.64 0.77
C LEU A 148 -3.94 15.10 -0.67
N GLY A 149 -4.07 14.16 -1.61
CA GLY A 149 -4.32 14.45 -3.03
C GLY A 149 -5.67 15.13 -3.28
N LYS A 150 -6.70 14.73 -2.54
CA LYS A 150 -8.05 15.32 -2.61
C LYS A 150 -8.14 16.71 -1.96
N HIS A 151 -7.37 16.97 -0.90
CA HIS A 151 -7.47 18.21 -0.12
C HIS A 151 -6.41 19.27 -0.44
N VAL A 152 -5.27 18.90 -1.02
CA VAL A 152 -4.13 19.81 -1.20
C VAL A 152 -3.76 19.95 -2.67
N GLU A 153 -3.06 18.98 -3.23
CA GLU A 153 -2.53 19.01 -4.59
C GLU A 153 -2.10 17.60 -5.02
N PRO A 154 -1.79 17.36 -6.31
CA PRO A 154 -1.46 16.03 -6.78
C PRO A 154 -0.25 15.40 -6.06
N VAL A 155 -0.44 14.21 -5.49
CA VAL A 155 0.62 13.44 -4.81
C VAL A 155 1.21 12.43 -5.79
N HIS A 156 2.54 12.42 -5.91
CA HIS A 156 3.23 11.45 -6.75
C HIS A 156 3.82 10.33 -5.88
N VAL A 157 3.51 9.07 -6.15
CA VAL A 157 3.95 7.93 -5.33
C VAL A 157 4.96 7.09 -6.08
N LEU A 158 6.17 6.91 -5.54
CA LEU A 158 7.11 5.91 -6.06
C LEU A 158 6.67 4.52 -5.66
N TYR A 159 6.62 3.60 -6.63
CA TYR A 159 6.23 2.22 -6.36
C TYR A 159 6.83 1.24 -7.37
N TRP A 160 6.95 -0.02 -6.95
CA TRP A 160 7.34 -1.12 -7.83
C TRP A 160 6.11 -1.67 -8.56
N ARG A 161 6.21 -1.86 -9.89
CA ARG A 161 5.08 -2.35 -10.71
C ARG A 161 4.56 -3.70 -10.23
N ASP A 162 3.25 -3.84 -10.20
CA ASP A 162 2.64 -5.15 -9.99
C ASP A 162 2.88 -6.04 -11.21
N ARG A 163 3.01 -7.35 -10.99
CA ARG A 163 3.16 -8.32 -12.08
C ARG A 163 1.87 -8.52 -12.87
N PHE A 164 0.72 -8.23 -12.26
CA PHE A 164 -0.59 -8.43 -12.88
C PHE A 164 -1.10 -7.12 -13.47
N GLU A 165 -1.02 -7.02 -14.79
CA GLU A 165 -1.46 -5.85 -15.58
C GLU A 165 -2.84 -5.32 -15.17
N LYS A 166 -3.83 -6.20 -14.96
CA LYS A 166 -5.19 -5.78 -14.56
C LYS A 166 -5.26 -5.21 -13.14
N ALA A 167 -4.47 -5.73 -12.21
CA ALA A 167 -4.39 -5.15 -10.87
C ALA A 167 -3.69 -3.78 -10.90
N GLU A 168 -2.68 -3.63 -11.74
CA GLU A 168 -1.93 -2.40 -11.97
C GLU A 168 -2.81 -1.30 -12.58
N GLU A 169 -3.52 -1.61 -13.66
CA GLU A 169 -4.48 -0.70 -14.31
C GLU A 169 -5.52 -0.20 -13.30
N PHE A 170 -6.07 -1.12 -12.50
CA PHE A 170 -7.11 -0.78 -11.55
C PHE A 170 -6.58 0.06 -10.38
N ARG A 171 -5.40 -0.27 -9.85
CA ARG A 171 -4.73 0.54 -8.81
C ARG A 171 -4.44 1.94 -9.33
N THR A 172 -4.00 2.06 -10.58
CA THR A 172 -3.77 3.36 -11.23
C THR A 172 -5.07 4.16 -11.33
N ARG A 173 -6.16 3.54 -11.79
CA ARG A 173 -7.47 4.19 -11.84
C ARG A 173 -7.91 4.70 -10.47
N MET A 174 -7.76 3.89 -9.42
CA MET A 174 -8.16 4.27 -8.06
C MET A 174 -7.30 5.42 -7.51
N ARG A 175 -5.98 5.38 -7.73
CA ARG A 175 -5.08 6.49 -7.37
C ARG A 175 -5.49 7.79 -8.07
N LEU A 176 -5.84 7.75 -9.36
CA LEU A 176 -6.25 8.94 -10.10
C LEU A 176 -7.54 9.57 -9.55
N LEU A 177 -8.50 8.79 -9.04
CA LEU A 177 -9.70 9.31 -8.35
C LEU A 177 -9.35 10.09 -7.06
N GLY A 178 -8.21 9.76 -6.44
CA GLY A 178 -7.67 10.48 -5.29
C GLY A 178 -6.65 11.56 -5.65
N ASN A 179 -6.52 11.94 -6.92
CA ASN A 179 -5.48 12.86 -7.39
C ASN A 179 -4.05 12.38 -7.06
N VAL A 180 -3.85 11.07 -7.04
CA VAL A 180 -2.56 10.42 -6.81
C VAL A 180 -2.03 9.88 -8.14
N ARG A 181 -0.73 10.09 -8.40
CA ARG A 181 -0.04 9.64 -9.62
C ARG A 181 1.09 8.69 -9.27
N GLY A 182 1.03 7.46 -9.78
CA GLY A 182 2.11 6.50 -9.59
C GLY A 182 3.32 6.80 -10.48
N ILE A 183 4.52 6.74 -9.93
CA ILE A 183 5.79 6.72 -10.66
C ILE A 183 6.37 5.31 -10.49
N PRO A 184 6.28 4.46 -11.53
CA PRO A 184 6.85 3.12 -11.46
C PRO A 184 8.37 3.20 -11.47
N VAL A 185 9.01 2.53 -10.51
CA VAL A 185 10.46 2.34 -10.45
C VAL A 185 10.83 0.91 -10.81
N ASP A 186 12.02 0.75 -11.39
CA ASP A 186 12.62 -0.53 -11.74
C ASP A 186 14.13 -0.51 -11.44
N ALA A 187 14.86 -1.53 -11.88
CA ALA A 187 16.30 -1.63 -11.65
C ALA A 187 17.13 -0.54 -12.35
N SER A 188 16.55 0.19 -13.30
CA SER A 188 17.24 1.30 -13.98
C SER A 188 17.35 2.51 -13.06
N PRO A 189 18.55 3.09 -12.87
CA PRO A 189 18.72 4.36 -12.17
C PRO A 189 17.96 5.53 -12.82
N LEU A 190 17.57 5.40 -14.10
CA LEU A 190 16.79 6.42 -14.79
C LEU A 190 15.30 6.38 -14.42
N SER A 191 14.81 5.30 -13.80
CA SER A 191 13.40 5.15 -13.42
C SER A 191 12.95 6.16 -12.36
N VAL A 192 13.88 6.72 -11.58
CA VAL A 192 13.60 7.76 -10.56
C VAL A 192 13.65 9.19 -11.11
N VAL A 193 14.06 9.41 -12.37
CA VAL A 193 14.14 10.75 -12.98
C VAL A 193 12.80 11.51 -12.93
N PRO A 194 11.63 10.89 -13.20
CA PRO A 194 10.35 11.58 -13.04
C PRO A 194 10.11 12.08 -11.62
N ALA A 195 10.55 11.32 -10.60
CA ALA A 195 10.43 11.68 -9.20
C ALA A 195 11.24 12.95 -8.87
N LEU A 196 12.47 13.02 -9.38
CA LEU A 196 13.33 14.19 -9.25
C LEU A 196 12.72 15.43 -9.93
N ARG A 197 12.06 15.26 -11.08
CA ARG A 197 11.36 16.37 -11.76
C ARG A 197 10.21 16.91 -10.92
N VAL A 198 9.42 16.05 -10.28
CA VAL A 198 8.34 16.46 -9.36
C VAL A 198 8.88 17.30 -8.22
N LEU A 199 9.95 16.86 -7.57
CA LEU A 199 10.56 17.64 -6.47
C LEU A 199 11.11 18.98 -6.96
N ARG A 200 11.82 19.00 -8.09
CA ARG A 200 12.37 20.24 -8.69
C ARG A 200 11.30 21.23 -9.12
N SER A 201 10.12 20.75 -9.51
CA SER A 201 8.98 21.62 -9.85
C SER A 201 8.18 22.05 -8.62
N GLY A 202 8.67 21.78 -7.41
CA GLY A 202 8.00 22.15 -6.17
C GLY A 202 6.87 21.21 -5.75
N GLY A 203 6.65 20.07 -6.41
CA GLY A 203 5.52 19.17 -6.14
C GLY A 203 5.71 18.24 -4.93
N ILE A 204 4.72 17.39 -4.69
CA ILE A 204 4.72 16.37 -3.62
C ILE A 204 5.11 15.01 -4.19
N LEU A 205 6.14 14.41 -3.60
CA LEU A 205 6.57 13.03 -3.82
C LEU A 205 6.44 12.23 -2.53
N ALA A 206 5.83 11.05 -2.59
CA ALA A 206 5.72 10.11 -1.49
C ALA A 206 6.44 8.80 -1.84
N CYS A 207 7.18 8.23 -0.88
CA CYS A 207 7.84 6.95 -1.07
C CYS A 207 8.00 6.17 0.25
N HIS A 208 8.23 4.88 0.09
CA HIS A 208 8.55 3.97 1.18
C HIS A 208 10.08 3.83 1.28
N GLY A 209 10.62 4.09 2.47
CA GLY A 209 12.07 4.08 2.73
C GLY A 209 12.58 2.86 3.51
N ASP A 210 11.73 1.88 3.78
CA ASP A 210 11.99 0.77 4.70
C ASP A 210 12.39 -0.54 4.01
N ARG A 211 12.46 -0.57 2.67
CA ARG A 211 12.82 -1.77 1.91
C ARG A 211 13.63 -1.47 0.67
N ASP A 212 14.66 -2.28 0.48
CA ASP A 212 15.39 -2.37 -0.77
C ASP A 212 14.75 -3.42 -1.70
N PHE A 213 14.65 -3.09 -2.98
CA PHE A 213 14.07 -3.93 -4.03
C PHE A 213 15.06 -4.27 -5.15
N ASN A 214 16.24 -3.68 -5.18
CA ASN A 214 17.24 -3.87 -6.23
C ASN A 214 18.64 -4.26 -5.72
N ASP A 215 18.75 -4.60 -4.44
CA ASP A 215 20.00 -5.01 -3.76
C ASP A 215 21.12 -3.93 -3.87
N GLN A 216 20.73 -2.65 -3.98
CA GLN A 216 21.64 -1.48 -3.99
C GLN A 216 21.46 -0.60 -2.74
N GLY A 217 20.73 -1.09 -1.75
CA GLY A 217 20.47 -0.39 -0.50
C GLY A 217 21.70 -0.26 0.39
N TRP A 218 21.61 0.68 1.33
CA TRP A 218 22.63 0.85 2.36
C TRP A 218 22.31 -0.07 3.55
N PRO A 219 23.27 -0.86 4.04
CA PRO A 219 23.06 -1.65 5.24
C PRO A 219 22.86 -0.73 6.44
N VAL A 220 21.77 -0.94 7.17
CA VAL A 220 21.43 -0.18 8.38
C VAL A 220 21.03 -1.13 9.50
N VAL A 221 21.34 -0.75 10.73
CA VAL A 221 20.84 -1.44 11.94
C VAL A 221 19.35 -1.13 12.06
N PHE A 222 18.51 -2.15 12.16
CA PHE A 222 17.05 -1.99 12.17
C PHE A 222 16.41 -2.97 13.15
N PHE A 223 16.05 -2.43 14.33
CA PHE A 223 15.61 -3.20 15.51
C PHE A 223 16.67 -4.17 16.06
N GLY A 224 17.93 -3.75 16.04
CA GLY A 224 19.11 -4.55 16.40
C GLY A 224 19.89 -5.01 15.18
#